data_AF-A0A8C7DXP7-F1
#
_entry.id   AF-A0A8C7DXP7-F1
#
_cell.length_a   1.000
_cell.length_b   1.000
_cell.length_c   1.000
_cell.angle_alpha   90.00
_cell.angle_beta   90.00
_cell.angle_gamma   90.00
#
_symmetry.space_group_name_H-M   'P 1'
#
loop_
_entity.id
_entity.type
_entity.pdbx_description
1 polymer ?
#
loop_
_entity_poly.entity_id
_entity_poly.type
_entity_poly.pdbx_seq_one_letter_code
_entity_poly.pdbx_strand_id
1 'polypeptide(L)'
;MSRCSLTETCCYTLGSVLGSNSSPLRELDVSNNDLQDSEMKMLSAGLGNPHCKLEILSLSFCSFTEEGCASLASALRSNPSHLREVDLSFNHLGDSGVKLLSARLADPHCRLDKLNLNQNEELWFKPELLKKYATEVTLDPNTANKFFALIEENRKLTWVDEHTYPDNPQRFEEMPQVLCRAPLTKRHYWEADLIGNCDIGVAYKCIGRWGKATDCKLGANDRSWCMFFEEKNRYLARHNNKENHILYPTTRPDPQRVGVYLDWPDGTLSFYSVSSDTMTHLYTFQATFTEPLYPAFGVMDSSVSLAVTSSPVPAENPA
;
A
#
# COMPACT_ATOMS: atom_id res chain seq x y z
N MET A 1 8.82 -19.62 0.53
CA MET A 1 7.96 -19.11 1.64
C MET A 1 7.41 -17.72 1.27
N SER A 2 6.97 -17.55 0.02
CA SER A 2 6.36 -16.30 -0.42
C SER A 2 4.93 -16.20 0.11
N ARG A 3 4.53 -15.03 0.63
CA ARG A 3 3.18 -14.78 1.19
C ARG A 3 2.80 -15.65 2.40
N CYS A 4 3.76 -15.96 3.28
CA CYS A 4 3.53 -16.86 4.42
C CYS A 4 3.36 -16.12 5.77
N SER A 5 3.34 -14.78 5.78
CA SER A 5 3.32 -13.97 7.01
C SER A 5 4.42 -14.39 8.00
N LEU A 6 5.67 -14.39 7.53
CA LEU A 6 6.82 -14.81 8.34
C LEU A 6 6.91 -14.00 9.64
N THR A 7 7.07 -14.70 10.76
CA THR A 7 7.30 -14.08 12.07
C THR A 7 8.79 -13.78 12.29
N GLU A 8 9.10 -12.99 13.31
CA GLU A 8 10.47 -12.73 13.76
C GLU A 8 11.22 -14.06 14.06
N THR A 9 10.57 -15.00 14.74
CA THR A 9 11.14 -16.32 15.04
C THR A 9 11.44 -17.13 13.77
N CYS A 10 10.59 -17.02 12.74
CA CYS A 10 10.86 -17.62 11.44
C CYS A 10 12.13 -17.03 10.82
N CYS A 11 12.28 -15.70 10.86
CA CYS A 11 13.45 -15.00 10.29
C CYS A 11 14.75 -15.34 11.03
N TYR A 12 14.70 -15.45 12.37
CA TYR A 12 15.81 -15.95 13.17
C TYR A 12 16.21 -17.37 12.77
N THR A 13 15.22 -18.26 12.66
CA THR A 13 15.46 -19.66 12.27
C THR A 13 16.07 -19.75 10.87
N LEU A 14 15.56 -18.97 9.92
CA LEU A 14 16.09 -18.89 8.57
C LEU A 14 17.53 -18.36 8.55
N GLY A 15 17.82 -17.30 9.30
CA GLY A 15 19.19 -16.81 9.48
C GLY A 15 20.12 -17.90 10.01
N SER A 16 19.68 -18.65 11.02
CA SER A 16 20.46 -19.78 11.58
C SER A 16 20.68 -20.90 10.57
N VAL A 17 19.68 -21.23 9.74
CA VAL A 17 19.80 -22.26 8.68
C VAL A 17 20.76 -21.78 7.60
N LEU A 18 20.67 -20.52 7.16
CA LEU A 18 21.58 -19.93 6.16
C LEU A 18 23.02 -19.90 6.64
N GLY A 19 23.24 -19.66 7.93
CA GLY A 19 24.57 -19.66 8.56
C GLY A 19 25.12 -21.05 8.88
N SER A 20 24.37 -22.13 8.66
CA SER A 20 24.83 -23.50 8.97
C SER A 20 25.68 -24.08 7.84
N ASN A 21 26.83 -24.66 8.19
CA ASN A 21 27.77 -25.28 7.25
C ASN A 21 27.15 -26.44 6.44
N SER A 22 26.13 -27.09 7.00
CA SER A 22 25.43 -28.22 6.40
C SER A 22 24.24 -27.83 5.52
N SER A 23 23.90 -26.54 5.43
CA SER A 23 22.72 -26.12 4.68
C SER A 23 22.86 -26.46 3.19
N PRO A 24 21.91 -27.24 2.62
CA PRO A 24 21.89 -27.51 1.20
C PRO A 24 21.22 -26.37 0.41
N LEU A 25 20.66 -25.37 1.09
CA LEU A 25 19.79 -24.36 0.47
C LEU A 25 20.54 -23.55 -0.59
N ARG A 26 19.97 -23.50 -1.79
CA ARG A 26 20.47 -22.73 -2.94
C ARG A 26 19.56 -21.59 -3.33
N GLU A 27 18.27 -21.74 -3.11
CA GLU A 27 17.28 -20.74 -3.49
C GLU A 27 16.38 -20.45 -2.29
N LEU A 28 16.16 -19.17 -2.02
CA LEU A 28 15.29 -18.72 -0.95
C LEU A 28 14.39 -17.60 -1.49
N ASP A 29 13.12 -17.92 -1.62
CA ASP A 29 12.08 -16.93 -1.88
C ASP A 29 11.29 -16.67 -0.59
N VAL A 30 11.51 -15.48 -0.04
CA VAL A 30 10.79 -14.90 1.11
C VAL A 30 10.08 -13.61 0.72
N SER A 31 9.89 -13.38 -0.59
CA SER A 31 9.15 -12.24 -1.11
C SER A 31 7.75 -12.16 -0.52
N ASN A 32 7.17 -10.96 -0.54
CA ASN A 32 5.81 -10.72 -0.10
C ASN A 32 5.56 -11.01 1.39
N ASN A 33 6.56 -10.84 2.25
CA ASN A 33 6.41 -10.88 3.71
C ASN A 33 6.76 -9.50 4.28
N ASP A 34 6.09 -9.05 5.34
CA ASP A 34 6.32 -7.74 6.00
C ASP A 34 7.63 -7.74 6.82
N LEU A 35 8.76 -8.10 6.20
CA LEU A 35 10.07 -8.14 6.85
C LEU A 35 10.53 -6.71 7.12
N GLN A 36 10.65 -6.33 8.40
CA GLN A 36 11.18 -5.04 8.81
C GLN A 36 12.71 -5.12 8.94
N ASP A 37 13.34 -4.01 9.35
CA ASP A 37 14.80 -3.93 9.47
C ASP A 37 15.38 -4.92 10.48
N SER A 38 14.64 -5.25 11.55
CA SER A 38 14.99 -6.29 12.52
C SER A 38 15.08 -7.68 11.89
N GLU A 39 14.06 -8.09 11.14
CA GLU A 39 14.00 -9.38 10.46
C GLU A 39 15.09 -9.46 9.39
N MET A 40 15.31 -8.36 8.65
CA MET A 40 16.38 -8.30 7.67
C MET A 40 17.77 -8.39 8.29
N LYS A 41 18.01 -7.83 9.48
CA LYS A 41 19.27 -8.02 10.21
C LYS A 41 19.49 -9.49 10.55
N MET A 42 18.45 -10.20 11.00
CA MET A 42 18.56 -11.64 11.32
C MET A 42 18.90 -12.49 10.09
N LEU A 43 18.23 -12.25 8.96
CA LEU A 43 18.53 -12.93 7.71
C LEU A 43 19.94 -12.59 7.21
N SER A 44 20.34 -11.32 7.31
CA SER A 44 21.66 -10.84 6.90
C SER A 44 22.80 -11.49 7.70
N ALA A 45 22.60 -11.75 9.00
CA ALA A 45 23.59 -12.45 9.83
C ALA A 45 23.90 -13.86 9.29
N GLY A 46 22.88 -14.57 8.80
CA GLY A 46 23.05 -15.87 8.14
C GLY A 46 23.73 -15.77 6.78
N LEU A 47 23.33 -14.81 5.95
CA LEU A 47 23.90 -14.58 4.61
C LEU A 47 25.38 -14.18 4.65
N GLY A 48 25.77 -13.41 5.66
CA GLY A 48 27.15 -12.97 5.87
C GLY A 48 28.09 -14.07 6.35
N ASN A 49 27.57 -15.27 6.66
CA ASN A 49 28.40 -16.40 7.02
C ASN A 49 29.14 -16.96 5.78
N PRO A 50 30.48 -17.13 5.81
CA PRO A 50 31.26 -17.65 4.68
C PRO A 50 30.84 -19.04 4.19
N HIS A 51 30.12 -19.81 5.00
CA HIS A 51 29.62 -21.13 4.63
C HIS A 51 28.22 -21.11 4.01
N CYS A 52 27.58 -19.94 3.90
CA CYS A 52 26.31 -19.81 3.23
C CYS A 52 26.47 -20.10 1.73
N LYS A 53 25.68 -21.06 1.22
CA LYS A 53 25.74 -21.53 -0.17
C LYS A 53 24.56 -21.04 -1.02
N LEU A 54 23.82 -20.06 -0.53
CA LEU A 54 22.66 -19.53 -1.25
C LEU A 54 23.12 -18.87 -2.56
N GLU A 55 22.42 -19.18 -3.65
CA GLU A 55 22.67 -18.72 -5.01
C GLU A 55 21.59 -17.73 -5.48
N ILE A 56 20.33 -17.93 -5.08
CA ILE A 56 19.20 -17.07 -5.44
C ILE A 56 18.45 -16.62 -4.18
N LEU A 57 18.23 -15.32 -4.06
CA LEU A 57 17.46 -14.71 -2.97
C LEU A 57 16.41 -13.75 -3.52
N SER A 58 15.14 -14.03 -3.23
CA SER A 58 14.04 -13.11 -3.51
C SER A 58 13.47 -12.55 -2.22
N LEU A 59 13.55 -11.22 -2.10
CA LEU A 59 13.07 -10.39 -0.99
C LEU A 59 12.13 -9.30 -1.51
N SER A 60 11.56 -9.47 -2.71
CA SER A 60 10.67 -8.47 -3.28
C SER A 60 9.41 -8.28 -2.45
N PHE A 61 8.84 -7.07 -2.44
CA PHE A 61 7.65 -6.75 -1.65
C PHE A 61 7.77 -7.04 -0.16
N CYS A 62 8.95 -6.81 0.42
CA CYS A 62 9.11 -6.72 1.86
C CYS A 62 9.07 -5.25 2.30
N SER A 63 9.21 -4.97 3.60
CA SER A 63 8.97 -3.63 4.15
C SER A 63 10.18 -3.10 4.92
N PHE A 64 11.38 -3.58 4.59
CA PHE A 64 12.60 -3.09 5.20
C PHE A 64 13.07 -1.82 4.49
N THR A 65 13.81 -1.00 5.23
CA THR A 65 14.23 0.35 4.85
C THR A 65 15.70 0.41 4.47
N GLU A 66 16.26 1.62 4.36
CA GLU A 66 17.70 1.85 4.18
C GLU A 66 18.54 1.13 5.28
N GLU A 67 18.02 0.98 6.49
CA GLU A 67 18.74 0.33 7.61
C GLU A 67 18.89 -1.18 7.41
N GLY A 68 17.80 -1.88 7.07
CA GLY A 68 17.83 -3.29 6.70
C GLY A 68 18.66 -3.51 5.44
N CYS A 69 18.58 -2.59 4.48
CA CYS A 69 19.40 -2.58 3.27
C CYS A 69 20.90 -2.50 3.59
N ALA A 70 21.32 -1.63 4.51
CA ALA A 70 22.71 -1.53 4.95
C ALA A 70 23.21 -2.83 5.60
N SER A 71 22.34 -3.50 6.37
CA SER A 71 22.63 -4.81 6.98
C SER A 71 22.86 -5.88 5.93
N LEU A 72 21.98 -5.94 4.92
CA LEU A 72 22.10 -6.86 3.78
C LEU A 72 23.37 -6.55 2.97
N ALA A 73 23.61 -5.29 2.62
CA ALA A 73 24.80 -4.89 1.88
C ALA A 73 26.08 -5.30 2.64
N SER A 74 26.09 -5.20 3.97
CA SER A 74 27.23 -5.67 4.78
C SER A 74 27.41 -7.18 4.73
N ALA A 75 26.33 -7.96 4.78
CA ALA A 75 26.38 -9.41 4.63
C ALA A 75 26.97 -9.84 3.28
N LEU A 76 26.56 -9.18 2.20
CA LEU A 76 27.08 -9.41 0.85
C LEU A 76 28.57 -9.01 0.70
N ARG A 77 29.12 -8.18 1.60
CA ARG A 77 30.57 -7.90 1.65
C ARG A 77 31.34 -8.99 2.34
N SER A 78 30.84 -9.43 3.49
CA SER A 78 31.55 -10.33 4.40
C SER A 78 31.67 -11.74 3.83
N ASN A 79 30.74 -12.13 2.96
CA ASN A 79 30.77 -13.40 2.25
C ASN A 79 30.94 -13.13 0.74
N PRO A 80 32.00 -13.62 0.06
CA PRO A 80 32.09 -13.66 -1.40
C PRO A 80 31.15 -14.73 -1.96
N SER A 81 29.88 -14.60 -1.60
CA SER A 81 28.84 -15.63 -1.60
C SER A 81 28.70 -16.32 -2.95
N HIS A 82 28.15 -17.53 -2.92
CA HIS A 82 27.61 -18.18 -4.11
C HIS A 82 26.44 -17.42 -4.75
N LEU A 83 25.95 -16.36 -4.09
CA LEU A 83 24.80 -15.57 -4.51
C LEU A 83 25.04 -14.94 -5.89
N ARG A 84 24.20 -15.36 -6.84
CA ARG A 84 24.18 -14.92 -8.22
C ARG A 84 23.03 -13.98 -8.49
N GLU A 85 21.87 -14.21 -7.87
CA GLU A 85 20.66 -13.45 -8.15
C GLU A 85 20.02 -12.94 -6.86
N VAL A 86 19.77 -11.63 -6.81
CA VAL A 86 19.07 -10.99 -5.70
C VAL A 86 17.97 -10.09 -6.25
N ASP A 87 16.74 -10.32 -5.79
CA ASP A 87 15.60 -9.47 -6.07
C ASP A 87 15.13 -8.73 -4.82
N LEU A 88 15.34 -7.40 -4.78
CA LEU A 88 14.93 -6.49 -3.71
C LEU A 88 13.89 -5.47 -4.20
N SER A 89 13.26 -5.72 -5.34
CA SER A 89 12.23 -4.82 -5.88
C SER A 89 11.09 -4.60 -4.90
N PHE A 90 10.44 -3.43 -4.96
CA PHE A 90 9.30 -3.08 -4.12
C PHE A 90 9.59 -3.12 -2.59
N ASN A 91 10.69 -2.49 -2.18
CA ASN A 91 11.10 -2.26 -0.80
C ASN A 91 11.47 -0.79 -0.58
N HIS A 92 11.54 -0.31 0.65
CA HIS A 92 11.86 1.11 0.94
C HIS A 92 13.37 1.35 1.04
N LEU A 93 14.13 0.93 0.03
CA LEU A 93 15.59 0.94 0.09
C LEU A 93 16.18 2.36 0.16
N GLY A 94 15.44 3.36 -0.32
CA GLY A 94 15.87 4.74 -0.48
C GLY A 94 17.13 4.91 -1.35
N ASP A 95 17.48 6.16 -1.64
CA ASP A 95 18.65 6.46 -2.48
C ASP A 95 19.95 5.94 -1.84
N SER A 96 20.03 5.97 -0.51
CA SER A 96 21.23 5.58 0.20
C SER A 96 21.43 4.05 0.16
N GLY A 97 20.36 3.28 0.36
CA GLY A 97 20.39 1.83 0.27
C GLY A 97 20.66 1.34 -1.15
N VAL A 98 20.01 1.94 -2.15
CA VAL A 98 20.29 1.66 -3.57
C VAL A 98 21.77 1.91 -3.86
N LYS A 99 22.32 3.06 -3.45
CA LYS A 99 23.74 3.38 -3.65
C LYS A 99 24.67 2.36 -2.96
N LEU A 100 24.36 1.94 -1.74
CA LEU A 100 25.15 0.93 -1.01
C LEU A 100 25.18 -0.41 -1.73
N LEU A 101 24.04 -0.86 -2.26
CA LEU A 101 23.92 -2.11 -2.98
C LEU A 101 24.53 -2.02 -4.39
N SER A 102 24.32 -0.94 -5.13
CA SER A 102 24.95 -0.73 -6.44
C SER A 102 26.48 -0.66 -6.34
N ALA A 103 27.02 -0.09 -5.26
CA ALA A 103 28.46 -0.08 -5.02
C ALA A 103 29.04 -1.49 -4.82
N ARG A 104 28.24 -2.50 -4.44
CA ARG A 104 28.69 -3.90 -4.40
C ARG A 104 28.91 -4.46 -5.80
N LEU A 105 28.06 -4.14 -6.78
CA LEU A 105 28.23 -4.59 -8.17
C LEU A 105 29.52 -4.07 -8.81
N ALA A 106 30.01 -2.92 -8.33
CA ALA A 106 31.28 -2.35 -8.77
C ALA A 106 32.51 -3.03 -8.12
N ASP A 107 32.32 -3.88 -7.11
CA ASP A 107 33.40 -4.61 -6.44
C ASP A 107 33.89 -5.75 -7.37
N PRO A 108 35.19 -5.82 -7.70
CA PRO A 108 35.73 -6.88 -8.55
C PRO A 108 35.56 -8.30 -7.99
N HIS A 109 35.31 -8.41 -6.68
CA HIS A 109 35.06 -9.69 -6.01
C HIS A 109 33.57 -10.05 -5.94
N CYS A 110 32.68 -9.18 -6.43
CA CYS A 110 31.26 -9.45 -6.51
C CYS A 110 30.96 -10.55 -7.53
N ARG A 111 30.12 -11.51 -7.14
CA ARG A 111 29.70 -12.67 -7.96
C ARG A 111 28.24 -12.61 -8.39
N LEU A 112 27.53 -11.54 -8.03
CA LEU A 112 26.14 -11.30 -8.44
C LEU A 112 26.09 -11.09 -9.96
N ASP A 113 25.33 -11.94 -10.63
CA ASP A 113 25.00 -11.84 -12.04
C ASP A 113 23.78 -10.93 -12.24
N LYS A 114 22.84 -10.94 -11.29
CA LYS A 114 21.61 -10.13 -11.32
C LYS A 114 21.30 -9.51 -9.97
N LEU A 115 21.02 -8.22 -9.98
CA LEU A 115 20.50 -7.48 -8.83
C LEU A 115 19.31 -6.63 -9.30
N ASN A 116 18.11 -6.97 -8.85
CA ASN A 116 16.92 -6.20 -9.12
C ASN A 116 16.64 -5.25 -7.95
N LEU A 117 16.79 -3.95 -8.19
CA LEU A 117 16.47 -2.87 -7.24
C LEU A 117 15.27 -2.06 -7.69
N ASN A 118 14.53 -2.51 -8.70
CA ASN A 118 13.47 -1.71 -9.31
C ASN A 118 12.40 -1.35 -8.26
N GLN A 119 12.26 -0.06 -7.99
CA GLN A 119 11.20 0.50 -7.15
C GLN A 119 10.06 1.12 -7.99
N ASN A 120 10.24 1.21 -9.30
CA ASN A 120 9.31 1.90 -10.19
C ASN A 120 8.32 0.94 -10.89
N GLU A 121 7.05 1.30 -10.68
CA GLU A 121 5.86 1.28 -11.54
C GLU A 121 5.37 -0.02 -12.20
N GLU A 122 6.19 -1.03 -12.50
CA GLU A 122 5.67 -2.29 -13.10
C GLU A 122 4.90 -3.20 -12.10
N LEU A 123 4.63 -2.68 -10.90
CA LEU A 123 3.61 -3.20 -9.98
C LEU A 123 2.21 -3.26 -10.63
N TRP A 124 1.97 -2.50 -11.70
CA TRP A 124 0.72 -2.53 -12.48
C TRP A 124 0.39 -3.90 -13.08
N PHE A 125 1.33 -4.84 -13.15
CA PHE A 125 1.13 -6.12 -13.84
C PHE A 125 0.50 -7.23 -12.99
N LYS A 126 0.38 -7.07 -11.66
CA LYS A 126 -0.26 -8.07 -10.79
C LYS A 126 -1.12 -7.46 -9.67
N PRO A 127 -2.20 -6.75 -10.01
CA PRO A 127 -3.21 -6.24 -9.07
C PRO A 127 -3.63 -7.15 -7.93
N GLU A 128 -3.70 -8.46 -8.21
CA GLU A 128 -4.03 -9.51 -7.26
C GLU A 128 -3.03 -9.61 -6.09
N LEU A 129 -1.80 -9.09 -6.26
CA LEU A 129 -0.82 -8.95 -5.18
C LEU A 129 -1.24 -7.92 -4.14
N LEU A 130 -1.93 -6.84 -4.56
CA LEU A 130 -2.35 -5.79 -3.62
C LEU A 130 -3.38 -6.32 -2.63
N LYS A 131 -4.18 -7.31 -3.05
CA LYS A 131 -5.17 -7.97 -2.19
C LYS A 131 -4.58 -8.67 -0.97
N LYS A 132 -3.26 -8.93 -0.92
CA LYS A 132 -2.61 -9.43 0.30
C LYS A 132 -2.54 -8.36 1.41
N TYR A 133 -2.61 -7.08 1.05
CA TYR A 133 -2.69 -5.94 1.96
C TYR A 133 -4.15 -5.53 2.22
N ALA A 134 -5.12 -6.36 1.81
CA ALA A 134 -6.53 -6.13 2.01
C ALA A 134 -6.80 -5.79 3.48
N THR A 135 -7.35 -4.60 3.69
CA THR A 135 -7.70 -4.07 5.00
C THR A 135 -9.18 -3.74 4.99
N GLU A 136 -9.90 -4.28 5.98
CA GLU A 136 -11.29 -3.92 6.18
C GLU A 136 -11.37 -2.50 6.77
N VAL A 137 -12.10 -1.63 6.08
CA VAL A 137 -12.36 -0.25 6.52
C VAL A 137 -13.84 -0.10 6.80
N THR A 138 -14.18 0.75 7.77
CA THR A 138 -15.57 1.01 8.18
C THR A 138 -15.77 2.51 8.37
N LEU A 139 -16.94 3.02 7.97
CA LEU A 139 -17.27 4.43 8.04
C LEU A 139 -17.47 4.88 9.49
N ASP A 140 -17.02 6.10 9.82
CA ASP A 140 -17.17 6.67 11.15
C ASP A 140 -18.43 7.57 11.24
N PRO A 141 -19.50 7.14 11.94
CA PRO A 141 -20.72 7.92 12.13
C PRO A 141 -20.48 9.24 12.89
N ASN A 142 -19.37 9.37 13.62
CA ASN A 142 -19.02 10.62 14.30
C ASN A 142 -18.54 11.70 13.33
N THR A 143 -18.03 11.29 12.16
CA THR A 143 -17.52 12.22 11.13
C THR A 143 -18.51 12.45 10.00
N ALA A 144 -19.43 11.50 9.78
CA ALA A 144 -20.38 11.50 8.67
C ALA A 144 -21.25 12.76 8.66
N ASN A 145 -21.27 13.46 7.53
CA ASN A 145 -22.20 14.57 7.34
C ASN A 145 -23.67 14.14 7.51
N LYS A 146 -24.52 15.08 7.91
CA LYS A 146 -25.96 14.84 8.15
C LYS A 146 -26.75 14.42 6.91
N PHE A 147 -26.25 14.65 5.70
CA PHE A 147 -26.89 14.14 4.48
C PHE A 147 -26.62 12.65 4.23
N PHE A 148 -25.93 11.97 5.14
CA PHE A 148 -25.58 10.57 4.99
C PHE A 148 -26.35 9.70 5.98
N ALA A 149 -26.91 8.61 5.46
CA ALA A 149 -27.30 7.48 6.28
C ALA A 149 -26.25 6.37 6.13
N LEU A 150 -25.66 5.97 7.25
CA LEU A 150 -24.75 4.82 7.30
C LEU A 150 -25.56 3.55 7.59
N ILE A 151 -25.44 2.55 6.72
CA ILE A 151 -26.16 1.28 6.81
C ILE A 151 -25.18 0.10 6.67
N GLU A 152 -25.69 -1.12 6.81
CA GLU A 152 -24.90 -2.36 6.67
C GLU A 152 -23.64 -2.32 7.56
N GLU A 153 -23.84 -2.09 8.87
CA GLU A 153 -22.76 -1.99 9.86
C GLU A 153 -21.72 -0.89 9.57
N ASN A 154 -22.17 0.23 8.98
CA ASN A 154 -21.33 1.34 8.51
C ASN A 154 -20.39 0.96 7.36
N ARG A 155 -20.79 -0.03 6.55
CA ARG A 155 -20.07 -0.39 5.32
C ARG A 155 -20.66 0.24 4.07
N LYS A 156 -21.85 0.83 4.17
CA LYS A 156 -22.48 1.52 3.05
C LYS A 156 -23.03 2.85 3.49
N LEU A 157 -22.93 3.80 2.58
CA LEU A 157 -23.40 5.17 2.73
C LEU A 157 -24.34 5.52 1.59
N THR A 158 -25.47 6.10 1.95
CA THR A 158 -26.49 6.59 1.01
C THR A 158 -26.84 8.03 1.33
N TRP A 159 -27.08 8.82 0.28
CA TRP A 159 -27.61 10.17 0.40
C TRP A 159 -29.05 10.19 0.93
N VAL A 160 -29.35 11.10 1.85
CA VAL A 160 -30.68 11.38 2.41
C VAL A 160 -30.87 12.87 2.60
N ASP A 161 -32.12 13.32 2.71
CA ASP A 161 -32.44 14.74 2.92
C ASP A 161 -31.87 15.29 4.23
N GLU A 162 -31.99 14.53 5.33
CA GLU A 162 -31.34 14.81 6.61
C GLU A 162 -31.39 13.58 7.51
N HIS A 163 -30.26 13.22 8.12
CA HIS A 163 -30.14 12.16 9.12
C HIS A 163 -29.82 12.77 10.49
N THR A 164 -30.47 12.26 11.53
CA THR A 164 -30.23 12.71 12.90
C THR A 164 -29.07 11.93 13.51
N TYR A 165 -27.94 12.61 13.67
CA TYR A 165 -26.82 12.10 14.46
C TYR A 165 -26.66 12.87 15.78
N PRO A 166 -26.06 12.26 16.82
CA PRO A 166 -25.62 13.00 17.99
C PRO A 166 -24.60 14.09 17.62
N ASP A 167 -24.65 15.22 18.32
CA ASP A 167 -23.67 16.29 18.17
C ASP A 167 -22.26 15.76 18.38
N ASN A 168 -21.36 16.05 17.42
CA ASN A 168 -19.98 15.63 17.51
C ASN A 168 -19.06 16.65 16.83
N PRO A 169 -18.01 17.16 17.51
CA PRO A 169 -17.09 18.15 16.92
C PRO A 169 -16.27 17.62 15.73
N GLN A 170 -16.26 16.30 15.50
CA GLN A 170 -15.57 15.68 14.37
C GLN A 170 -16.46 15.57 13.12
N ARG A 171 -17.74 15.94 13.20
CA ARG A 171 -18.71 15.83 12.11
C ARG A 171 -18.46 16.88 11.04
N PHE A 172 -18.40 16.46 9.78
CA PHE A 172 -18.41 17.41 8.68
C PHE A 172 -19.78 18.08 8.60
N GLU A 173 -19.85 19.40 8.79
CA GLU A 173 -21.10 20.16 8.78
C GLU A 173 -21.47 20.63 7.37
N GLU A 174 -20.51 21.25 6.68
CA GLU A 174 -20.74 21.96 5.41
C GLU A 174 -20.58 21.07 4.18
N MET A 175 -19.65 20.10 4.25
CA MET A 175 -19.28 19.27 3.10
C MET A 175 -19.84 17.86 3.28
N PRO A 176 -20.53 17.31 2.28
CA PRO A 176 -21.04 15.94 2.34
C PRO A 176 -19.87 14.96 2.23
N GLN A 177 -19.27 14.65 3.37
CA GLN A 177 -18.07 13.82 3.49
C GLN A 177 -18.07 13.00 4.77
N VAL A 178 -17.25 11.95 4.81
CA VAL A 178 -17.08 11.04 5.93
C VAL A 178 -15.66 10.47 5.93
N LEU A 179 -15.11 10.21 7.12
CA LEU A 179 -13.89 9.43 7.30
C LEU A 179 -14.21 8.01 7.76
N CYS A 180 -13.31 7.09 7.50
CA CYS A 180 -13.30 5.78 8.15
C CYS A 180 -12.71 5.85 9.56
N ARG A 181 -12.98 4.82 10.38
CA ARG A 181 -12.60 4.78 11.80
C ARG A 181 -11.11 4.51 12.05
N ALA A 182 -10.52 3.59 11.29
CA ALA A 182 -9.19 3.08 11.57
C ALA A 182 -8.10 3.96 10.92
N PRO A 183 -7.05 4.35 11.66
CA PRO A 183 -5.87 4.98 11.07
C PRO A 183 -5.05 3.95 10.29
N LEU A 184 -4.48 4.40 9.17
CA LEU A 184 -3.60 3.62 8.31
C LEU A 184 -2.19 4.21 8.36
N THR A 185 -1.20 3.35 8.69
CA THR A 185 0.22 3.74 8.85
C THR A 185 1.20 2.77 8.20
N LYS A 186 0.70 1.75 7.50
CA LYS A 186 1.50 0.74 6.79
C LYS A 186 1.01 0.63 5.34
N ARG A 187 1.25 -0.54 4.72
CA ARG A 187 0.66 -0.95 3.46
C ARG A 187 -0.77 -1.43 3.66
N HIS A 188 -1.70 -0.80 2.95
CA HIS A 188 -3.12 -1.13 3.01
C HIS A 188 -3.73 -1.09 1.63
N TYR A 189 -4.67 -1.99 1.39
CA TYR A 189 -5.48 -2.02 0.18
C TYR A 189 -6.96 -2.15 0.56
N TRP A 190 -7.83 -1.37 -0.06
CA TRP A 190 -9.29 -1.50 0.10
C TRP A 190 -10.00 -1.18 -1.21
N GLU A 191 -11.23 -1.68 -1.34
CA GLU A 191 -12.07 -1.46 -2.52
C GLU A 191 -13.42 -0.85 -2.11
N ALA A 192 -13.97 0.01 -2.96
CA ALA A 192 -15.31 0.55 -2.81
C ALA A 192 -16.05 0.60 -4.15
N ASP A 193 -17.33 0.27 -4.12
CA ASP A 193 -18.26 0.43 -5.24
C ASP A 193 -18.86 1.84 -5.16
N LEU A 194 -18.59 2.65 -6.20
CA LEU A 194 -18.99 4.06 -6.30
C LEU A 194 -20.09 4.23 -7.35
N ILE A 195 -21.23 4.79 -6.94
CA ILE A 195 -22.38 5.11 -7.81
C ILE A 195 -22.51 6.63 -7.88
N GLY A 196 -22.58 7.18 -9.09
CA GLY A 196 -22.70 8.63 -9.31
C GLY A 196 -21.42 9.42 -8.99
N ASN A 197 -21.57 10.70 -8.61
CA ASN A 197 -20.47 11.61 -8.34
C ASN A 197 -19.87 11.38 -6.94
N CYS A 198 -18.67 10.82 -6.90
CA CYS A 198 -18.02 10.39 -5.66
C CYS A 198 -16.56 10.82 -5.59
N ASP A 199 -16.13 11.18 -4.39
CA ASP A 199 -14.74 11.29 -3.96
C ASP A 199 -14.35 10.05 -3.15
N ILE A 200 -13.19 9.50 -3.46
CA ILE A 200 -12.52 8.47 -2.66
C ILE A 200 -11.07 8.88 -2.45
N GLY A 201 -10.57 8.73 -1.23
CA GLY A 201 -9.21 9.12 -0.92
C GLY A 201 -8.84 8.90 0.53
N VAL A 202 -7.92 9.72 1.01
CA VAL A 202 -7.42 9.72 2.38
C VAL A 202 -7.25 11.14 2.90
N ALA A 203 -7.37 11.30 4.21
CA ALA A 203 -7.12 12.57 4.89
C ALA A 203 -6.45 12.37 6.24
N TYR A 204 -5.70 13.36 6.71
CA TYR A 204 -5.35 13.45 8.12
C TYR A 204 -6.58 13.72 8.97
N LYS A 205 -6.54 13.26 10.23
CA LYS A 205 -7.64 13.48 11.17
C LYS A 205 -7.89 14.97 11.44
N CYS A 206 -6.87 15.81 11.29
CA CYS A 206 -6.91 17.24 11.53
C CYS A 206 -7.53 18.06 10.37
N ILE A 207 -8.05 17.41 9.32
CA ILE A 207 -8.85 18.10 8.29
C ILE A 207 -10.00 18.88 8.93
N GLY A 208 -10.26 20.11 8.45
CA GLY A 208 -11.32 20.96 8.96
C GLY A 208 -12.69 20.31 8.79
N ARG A 209 -13.61 20.58 9.73
CA ARG A 209 -14.97 19.99 9.72
C ARG A 209 -16.06 20.98 9.33
N TRP A 210 -15.74 22.26 9.33
CA TRP A 210 -16.59 23.38 8.96
C TRP A 210 -15.76 24.46 8.24
N GLY A 211 -16.44 25.45 7.66
CA GLY A 211 -15.78 26.61 7.04
C GLY A 211 -15.69 26.53 5.52
N LYS A 212 -14.64 27.11 4.94
CA LYS A 212 -14.49 27.18 3.48
C LYS A 212 -14.09 25.82 2.92
N ALA A 213 -14.37 25.59 1.64
CA ALA A 213 -13.95 24.37 0.96
C ALA A 213 -12.43 24.09 1.10
N THR A 214 -11.59 25.12 1.07
CA THR A 214 -10.13 24.99 1.27
C THR A 214 -9.73 24.50 2.66
N ASP A 215 -10.64 24.49 3.63
CA ASP A 215 -10.37 24.06 5.00
C ASP A 215 -10.84 22.61 5.23
N CYS A 216 -11.96 22.23 4.62
CA CYS A 216 -12.67 20.99 4.95
C CYS A 216 -12.95 20.04 3.77
N LYS A 217 -12.89 20.49 2.51
CA LYS A 217 -13.18 19.65 1.33
C LYS A 217 -11.97 18.78 0.96
N LEU A 218 -12.21 17.48 0.73
CA LEU A 218 -11.20 16.54 0.27
C LEU A 218 -10.53 17.03 -1.03
N GLY A 219 -9.20 16.98 -1.05
CA GLY A 219 -8.37 17.42 -2.16
C GLY A 219 -8.21 18.95 -2.30
N ALA A 220 -8.99 19.76 -1.57
CA ALA A 220 -8.89 21.23 -1.60
C ALA A 220 -7.92 21.80 -0.55
N ASN A 221 -7.29 20.95 0.25
CA ASN A 221 -6.33 21.28 1.30
C ASN A 221 -5.08 20.41 1.21
N ASP A 222 -4.06 20.79 1.97
CA ASP A 222 -2.79 20.07 2.11
C ASP A 222 -2.86 18.86 3.06
N ARG A 223 -4.05 18.56 3.63
CA ARG A 223 -4.29 17.47 4.58
C ARG A 223 -5.04 16.29 3.97
N SER A 224 -5.32 16.33 2.67
CA SER A 224 -6.08 15.29 1.98
C SER A 224 -5.68 15.10 0.53
N TRP A 225 -5.88 13.87 0.07
CA TRP A 225 -5.61 13.40 -1.29
C TRP A 225 -6.81 12.58 -1.73
N CYS A 226 -7.43 12.91 -2.85
CA CYS A 226 -8.56 12.14 -3.36
C CYS A 226 -8.59 12.06 -4.88
N MET A 227 -9.32 11.05 -5.37
CA MET A 227 -9.83 11.02 -6.71
C MET A 227 -11.33 11.30 -6.71
N PHE A 228 -11.74 12.24 -7.56
CA PHE A 228 -13.12 12.55 -7.86
C PHE A 228 -13.53 11.83 -9.15
N PHE A 229 -14.65 11.12 -9.10
CA PHE A 229 -15.25 10.40 -10.21
C PHE A 229 -16.56 11.06 -10.61
N GLU A 230 -16.59 11.70 -11.78
CA GLU A 230 -17.80 12.29 -12.35
C GLU A 230 -18.53 11.29 -13.26
N GLU A 231 -19.86 11.37 -13.32
CA GLU A 231 -20.70 10.52 -14.20
C GLU A 231 -20.35 10.62 -15.70
N LYS A 232 -19.79 11.74 -16.15
CA LYS A 232 -19.43 11.98 -17.56
C LYS A 232 -17.99 11.57 -17.93
N ASN A 233 -17.44 10.56 -17.24
CA ASN A 233 -16.08 10.02 -17.45
C ASN A 233 -14.93 11.01 -17.20
N ARG A 234 -15.16 12.03 -16.35
CA ARG A 234 -14.10 12.93 -15.93
C ARG A 234 -13.59 12.50 -14.56
N TYR A 235 -12.36 12.00 -14.52
CA TYR A 235 -11.69 11.66 -13.29
C TYR A 235 -10.68 12.74 -12.94
N LEU A 236 -10.68 13.20 -11.69
CA LEU A 236 -9.78 14.25 -11.22
C LEU A 236 -9.02 13.75 -10.00
N ALA A 237 -7.69 13.73 -10.08
CA ALA A 237 -6.85 13.58 -8.89
C ALA A 237 -6.64 14.95 -8.25
N ARG A 238 -7.00 15.10 -6.97
CA ARG A 238 -6.99 16.37 -6.25
C ARG A 238 -6.17 16.33 -4.97
N HIS A 239 -5.33 17.35 -4.79
CA HIS A 239 -4.58 17.61 -3.57
C HIS A 239 -4.21 19.09 -3.50
N ASN A 240 -4.36 19.72 -2.33
CA ASN A 240 -4.00 21.12 -2.09
C ASN A 240 -4.56 22.09 -3.16
N ASN A 241 -5.83 21.90 -3.50
CA ASN A 241 -6.57 22.71 -4.49
C ASN A 241 -5.97 22.66 -5.92
N LYS A 242 -5.10 21.68 -6.20
CA LYS A 242 -4.61 21.36 -7.54
C LYS A 242 -5.36 20.14 -8.04
N GLU A 243 -5.73 20.17 -9.32
CA GLU A 243 -6.47 19.10 -9.98
C GLU A 243 -5.67 18.60 -11.18
N ASN A 244 -5.55 17.28 -11.31
CA ASN A 244 -5.01 16.62 -12.49
C ASN A 244 -6.12 15.86 -13.19
N HIS A 245 -6.38 16.20 -14.44
CA HIS A 245 -7.39 15.55 -15.26
C HIS A 245 -6.85 14.23 -15.79
N ILE A 246 -7.58 13.15 -15.51
CA ILE A 246 -7.27 11.81 -16.00
C ILE A 246 -8.27 11.50 -17.10
N LEU A 247 -7.75 11.32 -18.31
CA LEU A 247 -8.55 10.90 -19.46
C LEU A 247 -8.74 9.39 -19.38
N TYR A 248 -9.99 8.95 -19.25
CA TYR A 248 -10.33 7.54 -19.31
C TYR A 248 -11.11 7.26 -20.60
N PRO A 249 -10.62 6.36 -21.48
CA PRO A 249 -11.12 6.23 -22.85
C PRO A 249 -12.46 5.48 -22.95
N THR A 250 -12.95 4.90 -21.86
CA THR A 250 -14.16 4.08 -21.84
C THR A 250 -15.24 4.67 -20.91
N THR A 251 -16.49 4.31 -21.19
CA THR A 251 -17.64 4.65 -20.34
C THR A 251 -17.52 3.96 -18.99
N ARG A 252 -17.66 4.74 -17.92
CA ARG A 252 -17.64 4.28 -16.53
C ARG A 252 -18.74 3.20 -16.30
N PRO A 253 -18.40 1.99 -15.83
CA PRO A 253 -19.38 1.04 -15.32
C PRO A 253 -20.10 1.61 -14.08
N ASP A 254 -21.37 1.24 -13.92
CA ASP A 254 -22.18 1.63 -12.77
C ASP A 254 -22.76 0.38 -12.08
N PRO A 255 -22.34 0.04 -10.86
CA PRO A 255 -21.34 0.73 -10.04
C PRO A 255 -19.91 0.62 -10.58
N GLN A 256 -19.07 1.63 -10.30
CA GLN A 256 -17.63 1.59 -10.55
C GLN A 256 -16.92 1.10 -9.30
N ARG A 257 -16.25 -0.05 -9.38
CA ARG A 257 -15.35 -0.50 -8.30
C ARG A 257 -14.01 0.19 -8.40
N VAL A 258 -13.59 0.83 -7.31
CA VAL A 258 -12.29 1.50 -7.21
C VAL A 258 -11.48 0.84 -6.10
N GLY A 259 -10.28 0.40 -6.45
CA GLY A 259 -9.27 -0.08 -5.51
C GLY A 259 -8.32 1.05 -5.13
N VAL A 260 -7.98 1.14 -3.85
CA VAL A 260 -7.02 2.12 -3.32
C VAL A 260 -5.92 1.36 -2.60
N TYR A 261 -4.68 1.66 -2.97
CA TYR A 261 -3.48 1.15 -2.32
C TYR A 261 -2.74 2.31 -1.67
N LEU A 262 -2.47 2.17 -0.38
CA LEU A 262 -1.66 3.09 0.40
C LEU A 262 -0.39 2.37 0.83
N ASP A 263 0.77 2.91 0.48
CA ASP A 263 2.06 2.58 1.06
C ASP A 263 2.53 3.77 1.91
N TRP A 264 2.06 3.81 3.15
CA TRP A 264 2.29 4.96 4.03
C TRP A 264 3.79 5.23 4.28
N PRO A 265 4.65 4.22 4.55
CA PRO A 265 6.09 4.44 4.72
C PRO A 265 6.78 5.02 3.48
N ASP A 266 6.35 4.61 2.28
CA ASP A 266 6.91 5.07 1.01
C ASP A 266 6.45 6.46 0.61
N GLY A 267 5.25 6.85 1.05
CA GLY A 267 4.58 8.05 0.55
C GLY A 267 3.76 7.83 -0.72
N THR A 268 3.42 6.58 -1.04
CA THR A 268 2.69 6.22 -2.25
C THR A 268 1.20 6.03 -1.96
N LEU A 269 0.33 6.70 -2.74
CA LEU A 269 -1.12 6.47 -2.74
C LEU A 269 -1.62 6.27 -4.18
N SER A 270 -2.04 5.06 -4.50
CA SER A 270 -2.46 4.66 -5.84
C SER A 270 -3.93 4.28 -5.92
N PHE A 271 -4.54 4.60 -7.06
CA PHE A 271 -5.94 4.34 -7.34
C PHE A 271 -6.07 3.49 -8.60
N TYR A 272 -7.05 2.59 -8.58
CA TYR A 272 -7.27 1.63 -9.66
C TYR A 272 -8.75 1.47 -9.95
N SER A 273 -9.10 1.32 -11.24
CA SER A 273 -10.39 0.79 -11.66
C SER A 273 -10.33 -0.72 -11.59
N VAL A 274 -11.24 -1.35 -10.85
CA VAL A 274 -11.29 -2.81 -10.67
C VAL A 274 -12.49 -3.37 -11.45
N SER A 275 -12.24 -4.40 -12.26
CA SER A 275 -13.26 -5.25 -12.87
C SER A 275 -13.01 -6.71 -12.46
N SER A 276 -13.91 -7.63 -12.82
CA SER A 276 -13.86 -9.03 -12.35
C SER A 276 -12.50 -9.70 -12.53
N ASP A 277 -11.85 -9.47 -13.68
CA ASP A 277 -10.63 -10.17 -14.07
C ASP A 277 -9.41 -9.25 -14.24
N THR A 278 -9.60 -7.93 -14.13
CA THR A 278 -8.53 -6.96 -14.38
C THR A 278 -8.61 -5.77 -13.43
N MET A 279 -7.48 -5.15 -13.17
CA MET A 279 -7.42 -3.87 -12.48
C MET A 279 -6.51 -2.94 -13.27
N THR A 280 -7.03 -1.76 -13.57
CA THR A 280 -6.36 -0.74 -14.38
C THR A 280 -5.93 0.39 -13.47
N HIS A 281 -4.64 0.71 -13.47
CA HIS A 281 -4.11 1.87 -12.75
C HIS A 281 -4.73 3.17 -13.29
N LEU A 282 -5.13 4.06 -12.38
CA LEU A 282 -5.72 5.35 -12.72
C LEU A 282 -4.78 6.50 -12.39
N TYR A 283 -4.23 6.52 -11.18
CA TYR A 283 -3.37 7.60 -10.71
C TYR A 283 -2.57 7.19 -9.47
N THR A 284 -1.41 7.83 -9.29
CA THR A 284 -0.61 7.72 -8.07
C THR A 284 -0.22 9.10 -7.57
N PHE A 285 -0.44 9.38 -6.29
CA PHE A 285 0.21 10.47 -5.58
C PHE A 285 1.52 9.98 -4.96
N GLN A 286 2.52 10.85 -5.03
CA GLN A 286 3.76 10.76 -4.28
C GLN A 286 3.79 11.91 -3.27
N ALA A 287 3.83 11.60 -1.98
CA ALA A 287 3.76 12.58 -0.91
C ALA A 287 4.45 12.09 0.37
N THR A 288 5.02 13.00 1.16
CA THR A 288 5.53 12.64 2.48
C THR A 288 4.40 12.70 3.51
N PHE A 289 3.93 11.54 3.97
CA PHE A 289 2.90 11.50 5.01
C PHE A 289 3.51 11.72 6.40
N THR A 290 2.92 12.63 7.18
CA THR A 290 3.44 13.04 8.50
C THR A 290 2.60 12.56 9.67
N GLU A 291 1.35 12.18 9.41
CA GLU A 291 0.39 11.68 10.39
C GLU A 291 -0.32 10.44 9.84
N PRO A 292 -0.96 9.62 10.71
CA PRO A 292 -1.81 8.54 10.25
C PRO A 292 -2.93 9.03 9.32
N LEU A 293 -3.15 8.29 8.24
CA LEU A 293 -4.16 8.61 7.24
C LEU A 293 -5.45 7.85 7.50
N TYR A 294 -6.58 8.50 7.22
CA TYR A 294 -7.91 7.92 7.33
C TYR A 294 -8.52 7.85 5.94
N PRO A 295 -9.00 6.67 5.49
CA PRO A 295 -9.81 6.58 4.28
C PRO A 295 -10.99 7.55 4.37
N ALA A 296 -11.30 8.19 3.26
CA ALA A 296 -12.27 9.27 3.22
C ALA A 296 -13.12 9.19 1.96
N PHE A 297 -14.39 9.54 2.10
CA PHE A 297 -15.35 9.57 1.02
C PHE A 297 -16.12 10.88 1.02
N GLY A 298 -16.39 11.40 -0.16
CA GLY A 298 -17.34 12.48 -0.38
C GLY A 298 -18.35 12.05 -1.44
N VAL A 299 -19.61 12.41 -1.30
CA VAL A 299 -20.63 12.08 -2.30
C VAL A 299 -21.57 13.25 -2.49
N MET A 300 -22.20 13.37 -3.66
CA MET A 300 -23.30 14.29 -3.90
C MET A 300 -24.41 13.57 -4.66
N ASP A 301 -25.60 13.46 -4.07
CA ASP A 301 -26.76 12.74 -4.64
C ASP A 301 -26.42 11.31 -5.12
N SER A 302 -25.54 10.64 -4.37
CA SER A 302 -24.80 9.45 -4.81
C SER A 302 -24.63 8.45 -3.66
N SER A 303 -24.03 7.29 -3.92
CA SER A 303 -23.81 6.26 -2.88
C SER A 303 -22.47 5.54 -3.01
N VAL A 304 -21.95 5.07 -1.88
CA VAL A 304 -20.70 4.32 -1.77
C VAL A 304 -20.95 3.07 -0.94
N SER A 305 -20.50 1.92 -1.43
CA SER A 305 -20.51 0.66 -0.69
C SER A 305 -19.09 0.10 -0.58
N LEU A 306 -18.62 -0.12 0.64
CA LEU A 306 -17.30 -0.71 0.90
C LEU A 306 -17.32 -2.19 0.52
N ALA A 307 -16.48 -2.58 -0.42
CA ALA A 307 -16.44 -3.95 -0.90
C ALA A 307 -15.70 -4.85 0.11
N VAL A 308 -16.12 -6.11 0.21
CA VAL A 308 -15.32 -7.12 0.92
C VAL A 308 -14.15 -7.49 0.02
N THR A 309 -12.95 -7.06 0.37
CA THR A 309 -11.74 -7.53 -0.30
C THR A 309 -11.33 -8.87 0.32
N SER A 310 -11.56 -9.98 -0.37
CA SER A 310 -11.02 -11.27 0.07
C SER A 310 -9.50 -11.28 -0.16
N SER A 311 -8.73 -11.63 0.88
CA SER A 311 -7.34 -12.05 0.68
C SER A 311 -7.35 -13.30 -0.19
N PRO A 312 -6.46 -13.45 -1.20
CA PRO A 312 -6.31 -14.72 -1.88
C PRO A 312 -5.94 -15.77 -0.82
N VAL A 313 -6.85 -16.72 -0.61
CA VAL A 313 -6.60 -17.90 0.23
C VAL A 313 -5.40 -18.62 -0.39
N PRO A 314 -4.36 -19.01 0.37
CA PRO A 314 -3.31 -19.87 -0.16
C PRO A 314 -3.98 -21.13 -0.72
N ALA A 315 -3.68 -21.50 -1.96
CA ALA A 315 -4.14 -22.76 -2.51
C ALA A 315 -3.75 -23.86 -1.52
N GLU A 316 -4.75 -24.57 -0.98
CA GLU A 316 -4.51 -25.78 -0.20
C GLU A 316 -3.72 -26.73 -1.10
N ASN A 317 -2.50 -27.08 -0.70
CA ASN A 317 -1.76 -28.14 -1.37
C ASN A 317 -2.60 -29.42 -1.22
N PRO A 318 -2.94 -30.12 -2.33
CA PRO A 318 -3.52 -31.45 -2.20
C PRO A 318 -2.52 -32.35 -1.47
N ALA A 319 -3.05 -33.12 -0.52
CA ALA A 319 -2.33 -34.04 0.36
C ALA A 319 -1.52 -35.11 -0.38
#